data_AF-A0A6A4I403-F1
#
_entry.id   AF-A0A6A4I403-F1
#
_cell.length_a   1.000
_cell.length_b   1.000
_cell.length_c   1.000
_cell.angle_alpha   90.00
_cell.angle_beta   90.00
_cell.angle_gamma   90.00
#
_symmetry.space_group_name_H-M   'P 1'
#
loop_
_entity.id
_entity.type
_entity.pdbx_description
1 polymer ?
#
loop_
_entity_poly.entity_id
_entity_poly.type
_entity_poly.pdbx_seq_one_letter_code
_entity_poly.pdbx_strand_id
1 'polypeptide(L)'
;MSLPSFAFSLASWRSVSLEDDGTSLITSCLISTLHGGLDEQSSSGSPLLPKLRSLSLNVGGTAFDDAAFVSMASSRWLPDPNYAEVVGVSCLRSVLLRFRARKVDEEVYMPLQYLDKMGMRVVIIGI
;
A
#
# COMPACT_ATOMS: atom_id res chain seq x y z
N MET A 1 -17.97 -12.46 -30.24
CA MET A 1 -16.83 -11.53 -30.20
C MET A 1 -16.18 -11.68 -28.84
N SER A 2 -15.03 -12.34 -28.79
CA SER A 2 -14.29 -12.61 -27.56
C SER A 2 -13.51 -11.35 -27.16
N LEU A 3 -13.68 -10.87 -25.94
CA LEU A 3 -12.82 -9.83 -25.38
C LEU A 3 -11.39 -10.40 -25.27
N PRO A 4 -10.35 -9.64 -25.60
CA PRO A 4 -8.98 -10.11 -25.39
C PRO A 4 -8.74 -10.21 -23.88
N SER A 5 -8.52 -11.43 -23.39
CA SER A 5 -8.09 -11.69 -22.01
C SER A 5 -6.65 -11.22 -21.85
N PHE A 6 -6.47 -9.92 -21.61
CA PHE A 6 -5.22 -9.41 -21.05
C PHE A 6 -5.23 -9.71 -19.56
N ALA A 7 -4.93 -10.95 -19.20
CA ALA A 7 -4.57 -11.29 -17.83
C ALA A 7 -3.21 -10.66 -17.50
N PHE A 8 -3.20 -9.35 -17.21
CA PHE A 8 -2.04 -8.71 -16.62
C PHE A 8 -1.83 -9.35 -15.25
N SER A 9 -0.81 -10.19 -15.13
CA SER A 9 -0.46 -10.80 -13.85
C SER A 9 -0.12 -9.72 -12.84
N LEU A 10 -1.00 -9.50 -11.86
CA LEU A 10 -0.78 -8.59 -10.73
C LEU A 10 0.54 -8.89 -10.01
N ALA A 11 1.02 -10.14 -10.03
CA ALA A 11 2.28 -10.56 -9.42
C ALA A 11 3.55 -9.90 -9.99
N SER A 12 3.46 -9.28 -11.18
CA SER A 12 4.58 -8.56 -11.82
C SER A 12 4.60 -7.06 -11.49
N TRP A 13 3.49 -6.52 -10.99
CA TRP A 13 3.33 -5.08 -10.86
C TRP A 13 4.22 -4.52 -9.75
N ARG A 14 4.92 -3.45 -10.09
CA ARG A 14 5.85 -2.74 -9.19
C ARG A 14 5.31 -1.40 -8.72
N SER A 15 4.37 -0.82 -9.46
CA SER A 15 3.76 0.45 -9.13
C SER A 15 2.25 0.35 -9.32
N VAL A 16 1.50 0.89 -8.37
CA VAL A 16 0.05 1.00 -8.45
C VAL A 16 -0.36 2.42 -8.09
N SER A 17 -1.24 2.99 -8.90
CA SER A 17 -1.88 4.28 -8.67
C SER A 17 -3.39 4.10 -8.70
N LEU A 18 -4.08 4.54 -7.65
CA LEU A 18 -5.52 4.37 -7.50
C LEU A 18 -6.18 5.71 -7.15
N GLU A 19 -7.37 5.90 -7.68
CA GLU A 19 -8.23 7.04 -7.38
C GLU A 19 -9.56 6.51 -6.83
N ASP A 20 -9.93 6.95 -5.64
CA ASP A 20 -11.23 6.66 -5.03
C ASP A 20 -12.13 7.88 -5.12
N ASP A 21 -13.32 7.72 -5.69
CA ASP A 21 -14.32 8.79 -5.87
C ASP A 21 -15.21 9.01 -4.63
N GLY A 22 -14.82 8.44 -3.47
CA GLY A 22 -15.49 8.63 -2.19
C GLY A 22 -16.30 7.44 -1.71
N THR A 23 -16.14 6.27 -2.33
CA THR A 23 -16.71 5.00 -1.84
C THR A 23 -15.65 4.27 -1.03
N SER A 24 -15.60 4.56 0.27
CA SER A 24 -14.63 4.07 1.27
C SER A 24 -14.35 2.55 1.31
N LEU A 25 -15.18 1.75 0.63
CA LEU A 25 -15.09 0.29 0.58
C LEU A 25 -13.87 -0.23 -0.20
N ILE A 26 -13.40 0.51 -1.20
CA ILE A 26 -12.29 0.05 -2.04
C ILE A 26 -10.98 0.02 -1.23
N THR A 27 -10.82 0.92 -0.26
CA THR A 27 -9.51 1.21 0.31
C THR A 27 -9.11 0.25 1.43
N SER A 28 -10.01 -0.10 2.36
CA SER A 28 -9.67 -1.01 3.47
C SER A 28 -9.40 -2.44 2.98
N CYS A 29 -10.26 -2.97 2.12
CA CYS A 29 -10.06 -4.29 1.51
C CYS A 29 -8.74 -4.34 0.72
N LEU A 30 -8.46 -3.30 -0.07
CA LEU A 30 -7.21 -3.20 -0.80
C LEU A 30 -5.99 -3.15 0.13
N ILE A 31 -6.01 -2.32 1.18
CA ILE A 31 -4.93 -2.25 2.17
C ILE A 31 -4.65 -3.64 2.78
N SER A 32 -5.70 -4.37 3.16
CA SER A 32 -5.56 -5.73 3.70
C SER A 32 -4.93 -6.68 2.69
N THR A 33 -5.34 -6.64 1.41
CA THR A 33 -4.74 -7.51 0.36
C THR A 33 -3.30 -7.15 0.01
N LEU A 34 -2.86 -5.92 0.32
CA LEU A 34 -1.50 -5.47 0.09
C LEU A 34 -0.56 -5.73 1.26
N HIS A 35 -1.11 -6.00 2.46
CA HIS A 35 -0.33 -6.27 3.67
C HIS A 35 0.59 -7.48 3.44
N GLY A 36 1.90 -7.27 3.65
CA GLY A 36 2.93 -8.29 3.38
C GLY A 36 3.13 -9.30 4.51
N GLY A 37 2.38 -9.16 5.60
CA GLY A 37 2.47 -9.99 6.79
C GLY A 37 1.65 -11.27 6.67
N LEU A 38 2.28 -12.39 7.03
CA LEU A 38 1.61 -13.65 7.35
C LEU A 38 0.85 -13.47 8.67
N ASP A 39 -0.28 -12.77 8.68
CA ASP A 39 -1.18 -12.89 9.82
C ASP A 39 -1.76 -14.31 9.82
N GLU A 40 -1.65 -15.01 10.95
CA GLU A 40 -2.19 -16.39 11.13
C GLU A 40 -3.72 -16.48 10.91
N GLN A 41 -4.40 -15.35 10.73
CA GLN A 41 -5.83 -15.26 10.40
C GLN A 41 -6.13 -15.13 8.91
N SER A 42 -5.13 -14.84 8.06
CA SER A 42 -5.28 -14.78 6.60
C SER A 42 -4.91 -16.13 5.99
N SER A 43 -5.82 -17.09 6.12
CA SER A 43 -5.71 -18.40 5.47
C SER A 43 -5.75 -18.21 3.93
N SER A 44 -4.63 -18.51 3.29
CA SER A 44 -4.39 -18.54 1.83
C SER A 44 -4.04 -17.22 1.15
N GLY A 45 -2.85 -17.21 0.54
CA GLY A 45 -2.50 -16.28 -0.52
C GLY A 45 -1.22 -15.51 -0.20
N SER A 46 -0.20 -15.72 -1.02
CA SER A 46 0.86 -14.73 -1.19
C SER A 46 0.24 -13.33 -1.42
N PRO A 47 0.87 -12.25 -0.93
CA PRO A 47 0.32 -10.91 -1.09
C PRO A 47 0.04 -10.62 -2.56
N LEU A 48 -1.10 -9.99 -2.88
CA LEU A 48 -1.61 -9.84 -4.24
C LEU A 48 -0.58 -9.20 -5.19
N LEU A 49 0.22 -8.29 -4.64
CA LEU A 49 1.28 -7.56 -5.32
C LEU A 49 2.61 -7.79 -4.60
N PRO A 50 3.23 -8.97 -4.69
CA PRO A 50 4.46 -9.27 -3.95
C PRO A 50 5.61 -8.37 -4.42
N LYS A 51 5.60 -7.92 -5.68
CA LYS A 51 6.65 -7.07 -6.27
C LYS A 51 6.41 -5.56 -6.16
N LEU A 52 5.37 -5.12 -5.44
CA LEU A 52 5.06 -3.70 -5.28
C LEU A 52 6.22 -2.96 -4.61
N ARG A 53 6.68 -1.89 -5.27
CA ARG A 53 7.72 -0.98 -4.78
C ARG A 53 7.24 0.46 -4.69
N SER A 54 6.14 0.81 -5.35
CA SER A 54 5.55 2.14 -5.32
C SER A 54 4.04 2.05 -5.21
N LEU A 55 3.46 2.81 -4.30
CA LEU A 55 2.02 2.92 -4.12
C LEU A 55 1.61 4.39 -4.12
N SER A 56 0.59 4.72 -4.91
CA SER A 56 -0.03 6.04 -4.96
C SER A 56 -1.53 5.90 -4.76
N LEU A 57 -2.08 6.57 -3.76
CA LEU A 57 -3.50 6.58 -3.46
C LEU A 57 -4.01 8.02 -3.44
N ASN A 58 -5.10 8.26 -4.17
CA ASN A 58 -5.80 9.53 -4.23
C ASN A 58 -7.23 9.33 -3.69
N VAL A 59 -7.48 9.75 -2.46
CA VAL A 59 -8.68 9.43 -1.68
C VAL A 59 -9.66 10.60 -1.69
N GLY A 60 -10.85 10.36 -2.23
CA GLY A 60 -11.93 11.35 -2.33
C GLY A 60 -12.77 11.50 -1.06
N GLY A 61 -12.89 10.44 -0.24
CA GLY A 61 -13.72 10.44 0.96
C GLY A 61 -13.01 10.90 2.24
N THR A 62 -13.79 11.04 3.32
CA THR A 62 -13.29 11.30 4.68
C THR A 62 -13.01 10.00 5.46
N ALA A 63 -13.66 8.90 5.08
CA ALA A 63 -13.46 7.58 5.66
C ALA A 63 -12.29 6.87 4.95
N PHE A 64 -11.18 6.74 5.66
CA PHE A 64 -10.00 5.99 5.24
C PHE A 64 -9.38 5.35 6.49
N ASP A 65 -8.93 4.12 6.36
CA ASP A 65 -8.30 3.40 7.47
C ASP A 65 -6.81 3.75 7.53
N ASP A 66 -6.52 4.87 8.20
CA ASP A 66 -5.16 5.38 8.37
C ASP A 66 -4.23 4.36 9.04
N ALA A 67 -4.71 3.72 10.10
CA ALA A 67 -3.93 2.75 10.86
C ALA A 67 -3.58 1.52 10.03
N ALA A 68 -4.54 0.98 9.27
CA ALA A 68 -4.29 -0.14 8.38
C ALA A 68 -3.30 0.25 7.27
N PHE A 69 -3.40 1.45 6.70
CA PHE A 69 -2.47 1.92 5.68
C PHE A 69 -1.04 2.01 6.21
N VAL A 70 -0.86 2.62 7.39
CA VAL A 70 0.45 2.74 8.03
C VAL A 70 1.03 1.37 8.35
N SER A 71 0.20 0.47 8.88
CA SER A 71 0.59 -0.92 9.17
C SER A 71 1.05 -1.66 7.90
N MET A 72 0.28 -1.56 6.81
CA MET A 72 0.63 -2.15 5.50
C MET A 72 1.92 -1.57 4.91
N ALA A 73 2.08 -0.25 4.91
CA ALA A 73 3.30 0.35 4.38
C ALA A 73 4.53 -0.06 5.20
N SER A 74 4.38 -0.13 6.52
CA SER A 74 5.44 -0.54 7.44
C SER A 74 5.83 -2.02 7.28
N SER A 75 4.85 -2.93 7.15
CA SER A 75 5.13 -4.37 6.98
C SER A 75 5.86 -4.69 5.68
N ARG A 76 5.80 -3.78 4.69
CA ARG A 76 6.49 -3.92 3.40
C ARG A 76 7.81 -3.16 3.32
N TRP A 77 8.18 -2.39 4.34
CA TRP A 77 9.50 -1.79 4.42
C TRP A 77 10.51 -2.83 4.89
N LEU A 78 11.09 -3.55 3.93
CA LEU A 78 12.08 -4.60 4.15
C LEU A 78 13.44 -4.15 3.60
N PRO A 79 14.19 -3.30 4.31
CA PRO A 79 15.43 -2.72 3.78
C PRO A 79 16.51 -3.77 3.53
N ASP A 80 16.48 -4.90 4.26
CA ASP A 80 17.35 -6.06 4.03
C ASP A 80 16.85 -6.89 2.83
N PRO A 81 17.61 -6.96 1.72
CA PRO A 81 17.22 -7.72 0.55
C PRO A 81 17.15 -9.24 0.80
N ASN A 82 17.96 -9.79 1.71
CA ASN A 82 17.95 -11.22 2.00
C ASN A 82 16.65 -11.61 2.71
N TYR A 83 16.24 -10.79 3.68
CA TYR A 83 14.96 -11.00 4.37
C TYR A 83 13.77 -10.81 3.43
N ALA A 84 13.82 -9.80 2.55
CA ALA A 84 12.79 -9.57 1.53
C ALA A 84 12.64 -10.76 0.56
N GLU A 85 13.76 -11.41 0.19
CA GLU A 85 13.75 -12.62 -0.63
C GLU A 85 13.11 -13.80 0.09
N VAL A 86 13.44 -14.03 1.37
CA VAL A 86 12.85 -15.09 2.20
C VAL A 86 11.33 -14.92 2.36
N VAL A 87 10.87 -13.69 2.59
CA VAL A 87 9.44 -13.37 2.70
C VAL A 87 8.73 -13.41 1.33
N GLY A 88 9.49 -13.35 0.23
CA GLY A 88 8.95 -13.34 -1.13
C GLY A 88 8.28 -12.01 -1.51
N VAL A 89 8.58 -10.94 -0.80
CA VAL A 89 7.96 -9.61 -0.97
C VAL A 89 9.03 -8.56 -1.22
N SER A 90 8.88 -7.80 -2.30
CA SER A 90 9.73 -6.64 -2.56
C SER A 90 9.50 -5.55 -1.52
N CYS A 91 10.61 -4.98 -1.07
CA CYS A 91 10.63 -3.76 -0.25
C CYS A 91 9.88 -2.63 -0.95
N LEU A 92 8.85 -2.10 -0.28
CA LEU A 92 8.15 -0.90 -0.68
C LEU A 92 9.10 0.29 -0.57
N ARG A 93 9.25 1.08 -1.63
CA ARG A 93 10.21 2.20 -1.69
C ARG A 93 9.55 3.56 -1.77
N SER A 94 8.29 3.63 -2.20
CA SER A 94 7.57 4.90 -2.35
C SER A 94 6.12 4.73 -1.96
N VAL A 95 5.61 5.67 -1.15
CA VAL A 95 4.19 5.86 -0.87
C VAL A 95 3.81 7.32 -1.09
N LEU A 96 2.75 7.52 -1.85
CA LEU A 96 2.06 8.78 -2.03
C LEU A 96 0.61 8.58 -1.58
N LEU A 97 0.16 9.37 -0.64
CA LEU A 97 -1.23 9.37 -0.19
C LEU A 97 -1.75 10.81 -0.22
N ARG A 98 -2.81 11.02 -1.01
CA ARG A 98 -3.44 12.33 -1.16
C ARG A 98 -4.89 12.25 -0.71
N PHE A 99 -5.25 13.04 0.29
CA PHE A 99 -6.64 13.25 0.69
C PHE A 99 -7.19 14.49 -0.02
N ARG A 100 -8.37 14.34 -0.64
CA ARG A 100 -9.08 15.44 -1.32
C ARG A 100 -10.15 16.09 -0.46
N ALA A 101 -10.59 15.42 0.62
CA ALA A 101 -11.70 15.87 1.45
C ALA A 101 -11.37 16.03 2.95
N ARG A 102 -10.10 15.85 3.36
CA ARG A 102 -9.69 16.04 4.76
C ARG A 102 -8.22 16.44 4.92
N LYS A 103 -7.92 17.02 6.09
CA LYS A 103 -6.56 17.28 6.58
C LYS A 103 -5.84 16.00 6.96
N VAL A 104 -4.51 16.05 6.96
CA VAL A 104 -3.65 14.95 7.44
C VAL A 104 -3.53 15.03 8.95
N ASP A 105 -3.70 13.90 9.62
CA ASP A 105 -3.33 13.74 11.02
C ASP A 105 -1.87 13.31 11.13
N GLU A 106 -0.98 14.26 11.42
CA GLU A 106 0.46 14.00 11.43
C GLU A 106 0.89 12.95 12.46
N GLU A 107 0.19 12.83 13.59
CA GLU A 107 0.54 11.87 14.64
C GLU A 107 0.35 10.43 14.14
N VAL A 108 -0.74 10.17 13.41
CA VAL A 108 -1.03 8.85 12.84
C VAL A 108 0.02 8.44 11.80
N TYR A 109 0.52 9.40 11.02
CA TYR A 109 1.51 9.15 9.95
C TYR A 109 2.97 9.24 10.41
N MET A 110 3.23 9.58 11.68
CA MET A 110 4.58 9.66 12.25
C MET A 110 5.43 8.40 11.99
N PRO A 111 4.91 7.15 12.10
CA PRO A 111 5.71 5.95 11.78
C PRO A 111 6.31 5.98 10.38
N LEU A 112 5.56 6.46 9.38
CA LEU A 112 6.05 6.53 8.00
C LEU A 112 7.10 7.63 7.82
N GLN A 113 7.01 8.73 8.58
CA GLN A 113 8.05 9.76 8.56
C GLN A 113 9.41 9.21 9.04
N TYR A 114 9.42 8.27 9.99
CA TYR A 114 10.66 7.58 10.36
C TYR A 114 11.20 6.71 9.22
N LEU A 115 10.32 6.03 8.48
CA LEU A 115 10.73 5.23 7.33
C LEU A 115 11.27 6.09 6.18
N ASP A 116 10.74 7.31 6.01
CA ASP A 116 11.24 8.28 5.04
C ASP A 116 12.72 8.61 5.30
N LYS A 117 13.06 8.86 6.57
CA LYS A 117 14.45 9.07 7.02
C LYS A 117 15.35 7.85 6.80
N MET A 118 14.78 6.66 6.71
CA MET A 118 15.49 5.40 6.45
C MET A 118 15.60 5.07 4.96
N GLY A 119 15.12 5.96 4.07
CA GLY A 119 15.28 5.83 2.62
C GLY A 119 14.04 5.32 1.88
N MET A 120 12.89 5.22 2.56
CA MET A 120 11.61 5.18 1.87
C MET A 120 11.28 6.59 1.35
N ARG A 121 10.51 6.73 0.28
CA ARG A 121 9.92 8.02 -0.11
C ARG A 121 8.49 8.06 0.41
N VAL A 122 8.17 9.00 1.29
CA VAL A 122 6.84 9.17 1.87
C VAL A 122 6.31 10.55 1.58
N VAL A 123 5.15 10.63 0.94
CA VAL A 123 4.45 11.89 0.67
C VAL A 123 2.99 11.75 1.08
N ILE A 124 2.58 12.43 2.14
CA ILE A 124 1.20 12.46 2.63
C ILE A 124 0.68 13.89 2.52
N ILE A 125 -0.42 14.10 1.81
CA ILE A 125 -0.97 15.43 1.49
C ILE A 125 -2.46 15.45 1.83
N GLY A 126 -2.93 16.54 2.44
CA GLY A 126 -4.34 16.82 2.69
C GLY A 126 -4.69 18.25 2.28
N ILE A 127 -5.93 18.65 2.54
CA ILE A 127 -6.45 20.01 2.24
C ILE A 127 -6.13 21.05 3.30
#